data_AF-A0A0F6I7Q4-F1
#
_entry.id   AF-A0A0F6I7Q4-F1
#
_cell.length_a   1.000
_cell.length_b   1.000
_cell.length_c   1.000
_cell.angle_alpha   90.00
_cell.angle_beta   90.00
_cell.angle_gamma   90.00
#
_symmetry.space_group_name_H-M   'P 1'
#
loop_
_entity.id
_entity.type
_entity.pdbx_description
1 polymer ?
#
loop_
_entity_poly.entity_id
_entity_poly.type
_entity_poly.pdbx_seq_one_letter_code
_entity_poly.pdbx_strand_id
1 'polypeptide(L)'
;MEENENKFELSKLIIHLEEIDRQILFDQLCSGIVNKEPRDTLFYIFLIKVYKYLDEKGYRPTQEETQISNLILKLKESQRQTLYDSLVSSISNISDRDTTLHIFFWKLDQLLSN
;
A
#
# COMPACT_ATOMS: atom_id res chain seq x y z
N MET A 1 -17.99 -10.19 22.13
CA MET A 1 -17.32 -10.50 20.86
C MET A 1 -16.79 -9.17 20.38
N GLU A 2 -15.51 -8.89 20.63
CA GLU A 2 -14.88 -7.70 20.08
C GLU A 2 -14.85 -7.87 18.56
N GLU A 3 -15.65 -7.08 17.86
CA GLU A 3 -15.44 -6.85 16.44
C GLU A 3 -13.98 -6.42 16.29
N ASN A 4 -13.17 -7.28 15.68
CA ASN A 4 -11.88 -6.89 15.13
C ASN A 4 -12.20 -5.82 14.08
N GLU A 5 -12.34 -4.57 14.51
CA GLU A 5 -12.25 -3.42 13.63
C GLU A 5 -10.92 -3.58 12.90
N ASN A 6 -10.97 -3.89 11.60
CA ASN A 6 -9.80 -3.85 10.75
C ASN A 6 -9.27 -2.41 10.84
N LYS A 7 -8.30 -2.17 11.72
CA LYS A 7 -7.69 -0.85 11.94
C LYS A 7 -6.96 -0.33 10.69
N PHE A 8 -6.87 -1.16 9.64
CA PHE A 8 -6.29 -0.87 8.34
C PHE A 8 -7.23 -1.37 7.25
N GLU A 9 -8.01 -0.45 6.69
CA GLU A 9 -8.85 -0.73 5.52
C GLU A 9 -8.34 0.02 4.29
N LEU A 10 -7.01 0.10 4.12
CA LEU A 10 -6.40 0.83 3.00
C LEU A 10 -6.86 0.26 1.65
N SER A 11 -7.07 -1.06 1.59
CA SER A 11 -7.63 -1.74 0.41
C SER A 11 -9.04 -1.28 0.03
N LYS A 12 -9.84 -0.85 1.01
CA LYS A 12 -11.17 -0.25 0.77
C LYS A 12 -11.07 1.23 0.47
N LEU A 13 -10.17 1.95 1.14
CA LEU A 13 -10.03 3.40 0.93
C LEU A 13 -9.46 3.75 -0.44
N ILE A 14 -8.56 2.92 -0.98
CA ILE A 14 -7.90 3.20 -2.26
C ILE A 14 -8.87 3.29 -3.45
N ILE A 15 -10.03 2.62 -3.37
CA ILE A 15 -11.04 2.64 -4.44
C ILE A 15 -11.72 4.02 -4.55
N HIS A 16 -11.67 4.82 -3.49
CA HIS A 16 -12.27 6.16 -3.44
C HIS A 16 -11.36 7.26 -3.99
N LEU A 17 -10.09 6.94 -4.26
CA LEU A 17 -9.21 7.86 -4.97
C LEU A 17 -9.70 8.10 -6.40
N GLU A 18 -9.25 9.17 -7.03
CA GLU A 18 -9.50 9.35 -8.46
C GLU A 18 -8.62 8.41 -9.28
N GLU A 19 -9.04 8.16 -10.53
CA GLU A 19 -8.28 7.30 -11.44
C GLU A 19 -6.85 7.82 -11.63
N ILE A 20 -6.69 9.15 -11.73
CA ILE A 20 -5.39 9.79 -11.88
C ILE A 20 -4.48 9.58 -10.66
N ASP A 21 -5.04 9.62 -9.45
CA ASP A 21 -4.29 9.41 -8.21
C ASP A 21 -3.82 7.95 -8.12
N ARG A 22 -4.71 7.00 -8.44
CA ARG A 22 -4.35 5.57 -8.53
C ARG A 22 -3.28 5.31 -9.59
N GLN A 23 -3.38 5.98 -10.74
CA GLN A 23 -2.36 5.90 -11.78
C GLN A 23 -1.00 6.35 -11.29
N ILE A 24 -0.92 7.53 -10.66
CA ILE A 24 0.33 8.06 -10.11
C ILE A 24 0.93 7.12 -9.06
N LEU A 25 0.09 6.54 -8.19
CA LEU A 25 0.52 5.58 -7.19
C LEU A 25 1.11 4.31 -7.81
N PHE A 26 0.46 3.76 -8.83
CA PHE A 26 0.95 2.58 -9.54
C PHE A 26 2.24 2.85 -10.31
N ASP A 27 2.29 3.96 -11.04
CA ASP A 27 3.47 4.36 -11.82
C ASP A 27 4.68 4.55 -10.91
N GLN A 28 4.48 5.06 -9.69
CA GLN A 28 5.53 5.14 -8.68
C GLN A 28 6.05 3.76 -8.26
N LEU A 29 5.17 2.79 -8.01
CA LEU A 29 5.61 1.42 -7.65
C LEU A 29 6.40 0.77 -8.79
N CYS A 30 5.88 0.88 -10.01
CA CYS A 30 6.56 0.37 -11.22
C CYS A 30 7.93 1.02 -11.40
N SER A 31 8.00 2.35 -11.31
CA SER A 31 9.25 3.11 -11.40
C SER A 31 10.26 2.69 -10.33
N GLY A 32 9.83 2.57 -9.07
CA GLY A 32 10.70 2.16 -7.97
C GLY A 32 11.28 0.76 -8.17
N ILE A 33 10.47 -0.18 -8.66
CA ILE A 33 10.93 -1.54 -8.99
C ILE A 33 11.91 -1.54 -10.15
N VAL A 34 11.61 -0.83 -11.23
CA VAL A 34 12.49 -0.73 -12.42
C VAL A 34 13.83 -0.09 -12.05
N ASN A 35 13.82 0.94 -11.20
CA ASN A 35 15.01 1.63 -10.72
C ASN A 35 15.73 0.90 -9.58
N LYS A 36 15.24 -0.28 -9.16
CA LYS A 36 15.80 -1.10 -8.07
C LYS A 36 15.95 -0.30 -6.77
N GLU A 37 14.97 0.56 -6.47
CA GLU A 37 14.94 1.28 -5.21
C GLU A 37 14.92 0.30 -4.03
N PRO A 38 15.52 0.66 -2.89
CA PRO A 38 15.41 -0.15 -1.69
C PRO A 38 13.95 -0.35 -1.32
N ARG A 39 13.52 -1.62 -1.21
CA ARG A 39 12.14 -2.03 -0.91
C ARG A 39 11.49 -1.19 0.19
N ASP A 40 12.18 -1.07 1.32
CA ASP A 40 11.63 -0.40 2.51
C ASP A 40 11.44 1.10 2.26
N THR A 41 12.35 1.73 1.51
CA THR A 41 12.24 3.12 1.08
C THR A 41 11.09 3.31 0.09
N LEU A 42 10.98 2.43 -0.92
CA LEU A 42 9.88 2.46 -1.90
C LEU A 42 8.52 2.41 -1.20
N PHE A 43 8.36 1.45 -0.30
CA PHE A 43 7.16 1.27 0.50
C PHE A 43 6.85 2.44 1.43
N TYR A 44 7.86 2.99 2.11
CA TYR A 44 7.70 4.14 2.97
C TYR A 44 7.19 5.37 2.19
N ILE A 45 7.84 5.72 1.08
CA ILE A 45 7.46 6.85 0.23
C ILE A 45 6.08 6.62 -0.39
N PHE A 46 5.80 5.40 -0.84
CA PHE A 46 4.50 5.02 -1.39
C PHE A 46 3.37 5.25 -0.38
N LEU A 47 3.51 4.72 0.84
CA LEU A 47 2.48 4.85 1.87
C LEU A 47 2.24 6.29 2.32
N ILE A 48 3.28 7.12 2.39
CA ILE A 48 3.11 8.56 2.67
C ILE A 48 2.26 9.21 1.58
N LYS A 49 2.53 8.93 0.30
CA LYS A 49 1.76 9.50 -0.79
C LYS A 49 0.30 9.03 -0.77
N VAL A 50 0.07 7.74 -0.49
CA VAL A 50 -1.28 7.18 -0.33
C VAL A 50 -2.03 7.90 0.78
N TYR A 51 -1.40 8.08 1.95
CA TYR A 51 -1.99 8.80 3.06
C TYR A 51 -2.39 10.23 2.65
N LYS A 52 -1.48 10.95 1.99
CA LYS A 52 -1.73 12.31 1.53
C LYS A 52 -2.94 12.39 0.58
N TYR A 53 -3.03 11.49 -0.40
CA TYR A 53 -4.17 11.47 -1.32
C TYR A 53 -5.48 11.13 -0.63
N LEU A 54 -5.44 10.21 0.33
CA LEU A 54 -6.62 9.87 1.13
C LEU A 54 -7.06 11.05 2.01
N ASP A 55 -6.12 11.76 2.66
CA ASP A 55 -6.40 12.95 3.48
C ASP A 55 -6.98 14.11 2.64
N GLU A 56 -6.42 14.37 1.46
CA GLU A 56 -6.93 15.39 0.53
C GLU A 56 -8.38 15.13 0.09
N LYS A 57 -8.80 13.87 0.06
CA LYS A 57 -10.19 13.46 -0.27
C LYS A 57 -11.09 13.30 0.97
N GLY A 58 -10.58 13.59 2.17
CA GLY A 58 -11.31 13.48 3.43
C GLY A 58 -11.42 12.04 3.98
N TYR A 59 -10.78 11.06 3.33
CA TYR A 59 -10.69 9.68 3.77
C TYR A 59 -9.53 9.48 4.73
N ARG A 60 -9.54 10.20 5.85
CA ARG A 60 -8.50 10.05 6.86
C ARG A 60 -8.51 8.64 7.42
N PRO A 61 -7.46 7.84 7.20
CA PRO A 61 -7.29 6.62 7.98
C PRO A 61 -7.28 7.01 9.46
N THR A 62 -7.75 6.13 10.34
CA THR A 62 -7.76 6.35 11.80
C THR A 62 -6.37 6.54 12.43
N GLN A 63 -5.31 6.49 11.62
CA GLN A 63 -3.91 6.56 12.03
C GLN A 63 -3.18 7.68 11.31
N GLU A 64 -2.28 8.35 12.00
CA GLU A 64 -1.50 9.46 11.45
C GLU A 64 -0.56 9.01 10.31
N GLU A 65 -0.16 9.94 9.44
CA GLU A 65 0.74 9.71 8.29
C GLU A 65 1.99 8.89 8.67
N THR A 66 2.64 9.32 9.76
CA THR A 66 3.83 8.69 10.33
C THR A 66 3.52 7.33 10.90
N GLN A 67 2.31 7.10 11.41
CA GLN A 67 1.93 5.78 11.89
C GLN A 67 1.80 4.82 10.72
N ILE A 68 1.17 5.23 9.61
CA ILE A 68 0.94 4.41 8.42
C ILE A 68 2.23 4.02 7.72
N SER A 69 3.13 4.98 7.49
CA SER A 69 4.41 4.70 6.84
C SER A 69 5.33 3.83 7.69
N ASN A 70 5.24 3.94 9.02
CA ASN A 70 5.97 3.08 9.96
C ASN A 70 5.38 1.66 10.10
N LEU A 71 4.18 1.39 9.59
CA LEU A 71 3.57 0.05 9.69
C LEU A 71 4.38 -1.01 8.97
N ILE A 72 4.92 -0.68 7.81
CA ILE A 72 5.78 -1.60 7.07
C ILE A 72 7.06 -1.91 7.86
N LEU A 73 7.57 -0.94 8.63
CA LEU A 73 8.73 -1.18 9.51
C LEU A 73 8.39 -2.12 10.68
N LYS A 74 7.12 -2.18 11.13
CA LYS A 74 6.67 -3.12 12.17
C LYS A 74 6.59 -4.57 11.67
N LEU A 75 6.43 -4.78 10.36
CA LEU A 75 6.44 -6.12 9.78
C LEU A 75 7.81 -6.78 9.95
N LYS A 76 7.87 -8.12 9.97
CA LYS A 76 9.14 -8.84 9.90
C LYS A 76 9.76 -8.68 8.50
N GLU A 77 11.08 -8.78 8.41
CA GLU A 77 11.78 -8.71 7.13
C GLU A 77 11.24 -9.72 6.10
N SER A 78 10.94 -10.95 6.53
CA SER A 78 10.33 -11.97 5.68
C SER A 78 8.94 -11.60 5.17
N GLN A 79 8.13 -10.91 5.99
CA GLN A 79 6.81 -10.43 5.59
C GLN A 79 6.92 -9.28 4.60
N ARG A 80 7.84 -8.33 4.82
CA ARG A 80 8.14 -7.26 3.87
C ARG A 80 8.63 -7.81 2.54
N GLN A 81 9.53 -8.80 2.57
CA GLN A 81 10.02 -9.47 1.36
C GLN A 81 8.87 -10.16 0.62
N THR A 82 8.01 -10.90 1.33
CA THR A 82 6.83 -11.56 0.74
C THR A 82 5.87 -10.55 0.08
N LEU A 83 5.65 -9.39 0.71
CA LEU A 83 4.84 -8.32 0.16
C LEU A 83 5.45 -7.76 -1.14
N TYR A 84 6.77 -7.55 -1.15
CA TYR A 84 7.50 -7.05 -2.31
C TYR A 84 7.53 -8.04 -3.47
N ASP A 85 7.85 -9.31 -3.20
CA ASP A 85 7.85 -10.36 -4.23
C ASP A 85 6.46 -10.52 -4.85
N SER A 86 5.41 -10.40 -4.02
CA SER A 86 4.04 -10.39 -4.52
C SER A 86 3.74 -9.19 -5.40
N LEU A 87 4.21 -7.99 -5.03
CA LEU A 87 4.01 -6.78 -5.82
C LEU A 87 4.71 -6.90 -7.19
N VAL A 88 5.97 -7.33 -7.20
CA VAL A 88 6.76 -7.54 -8.42
C VAL A 88 6.08 -8.57 -9.33
N SER A 89 5.59 -9.67 -8.74
CA SER A 89 4.84 -10.69 -9.46
C SER A 89 3.53 -10.14 -10.02
N SER A 90 2.77 -9.36 -9.25
CA SER A 90 1.53 -8.74 -9.72
C SER A 90 1.78 -7.77 -10.88
N ILE A 91 2.77 -6.89 -10.79
CA ILE A 91 3.11 -5.95 -11.88
C ILE A 91 3.52 -6.70 -13.15
N SER A 92 4.18 -7.85 -13.01
CA SER A 92 4.64 -8.62 -14.16
C SER A 92 3.55 -9.49 -14.79
N ASN A 93 2.54 -9.92 -14.03
CA ASN A 93 1.56 -10.92 -14.45
C ASN A 93 0.12 -10.37 -14.57
N ILE A 94 -0.18 -9.21 -13.96
CA ILE A 94 -1.50 -8.59 -13.95
C ILE A 94 -1.41 -7.31 -14.79
N SER A 95 -2.14 -7.27 -15.89
CA SER A 95 -2.22 -6.09 -16.76
C SER A 95 -3.06 -4.96 -16.19
N ASP A 96 -3.89 -5.24 -15.19
CA ASP A 96 -4.78 -4.27 -14.57
C ASP A 96 -4.13 -3.59 -13.34
N ARG A 97 -4.02 -2.27 -13.42
CA ARG A 97 -3.47 -1.39 -12.39
C ARG A 97 -4.23 -1.50 -11.07
N ASP A 98 -5.55 -1.33 -11.14
CA ASP A 98 -6.37 -1.17 -9.95
C ASP A 98 -6.44 -2.49 -9.17
N THR A 99 -6.44 -3.62 -9.88
CA THR A 99 -6.28 -4.96 -9.33
C THR A 99 -4.94 -5.13 -8.63
N THR A 100 -3.84 -4.66 -9.24
CA THR A 100 -2.51 -4.76 -8.63
C THR A 100 -2.40 -3.94 -7.35
N LEU A 101 -2.89 -2.70 -7.36
CA LEU A 101 -2.97 -1.86 -6.16
C LEU A 101 -3.84 -2.52 -5.09
N HIS A 102 -5.01 -3.02 -5.46
CA HIS A 102 -5.92 -3.66 -4.53
C HIS A 102 -5.30 -4.90 -3.88
N ILE A 103 -4.62 -5.76 -4.65
CA ILE A 103 -3.91 -6.93 -4.11
C ILE A 103 -2.80 -6.49 -3.15
N PHE A 104 -2.03 -5.46 -3.50
CA PHE A 104 -0.97 -4.93 -2.65
C PHE A 104 -1.53 -4.48 -1.30
N PHE A 105 -2.57 -3.64 -1.31
CA PHE A 105 -3.18 -3.15 -0.08
C PHE A 105 -3.88 -4.26 0.70
N TRP A 106 -4.56 -5.20 0.04
CA TRP A 106 -5.19 -6.32 0.73
C TRP A 106 -4.16 -7.17 1.46
N LYS A 107 -3.02 -7.48 0.82
CA LYS A 107 -1.92 -8.20 1.47
C LYS A 107 -1.32 -7.40 2.63
N LEU A 108 -1.14 -6.10 2.44
CA LEU A 108 -0.64 -5.23 3.50
C LEU A 108 -1.59 -5.25 4.71
N ASP A 109 -2.90 -5.07 4.49
CA ASP A 109 -3.92 -5.11 5.55
C ASP A 109 -3.87 -6.47 6.28
N GLN A 110 -3.77 -7.60 5.56
CA GLN A 110 -3.65 -8.94 6.17
C GLN A 110 -2.38 -9.12 7.01
N LEU A 111 -1.25 -8.55 6.57
CA LEU A 111 0.01 -8.61 7.30
C LEU A 111 0.01 -7.74 8.55
N LEU A 112 -0.76 -6.66 8.56
CA LEU A 112 -0.86 -5.72 9.68
C LEU A 112 -1.94 -6.10 10.71
N SER A 113 -2.93 -6.91 10.30
CA SER A 113 -3.94 -7.47 11.21
C SER A 113 -3.46 -8.72 11.96
N ASN A 114 -2.23 -9.21 11.70
CA ASN A 114 -1.60 -10.33 12.42
C ASN A 114 -0.54 -9.84 13.42
#